data_AF-A0A098YFV3-F1
#
_entry.id   AF-A0A098YFV3-F1
#
_cell.length_a   1.000
_cell.length_b   1.000
_cell.length_c   1.000
_cell.angle_alpha   90.00
_cell.angle_beta   90.00
_cell.angle_gamma   90.00
#
_symmetry.space_group_name_H-M   'P 1'
#
loop_
_entity.id
_entity.type
_entity.pdbx_description
1 polymer ?
#
loop_
_entity_poly.entity_id
_entity_poly.type
_entity_poly.pdbx_seq_one_letter_code
_entity_poly.pdbx_strand_id
1 'polypeptide(L)'
;MQLTKHGHACVVLSDGDRRLVVDPGAFTADDAWHGASALLVTHQHPDHFLPDRVRAALDADPALEVWTNSAVAEQLAGAGPRVHVVGAGDAFTAAGFGVTVHGEWHAVIHPDLPRVRNVGFLVEERVFHPGDALTVPQAAVPTLLLPAHAPWSKTGELIDYLREVRAERALAVHDGLLNDTGLGLVAGLLGERGPGQPVPYARLAPGESVEA
;
A
#
# COMPACT_ATOMS: atom_id res chain seq x y z
N MET A 1 -11.23 11.56 -6.19
CA MET A 1 -10.85 10.16 -6.51
C MET A 1 -11.28 9.34 -5.32
N GLN A 2 -11.89 8.19 -5.51
CA GLN A 2 -12.35 7.37 -4.39
C GLN A 2 -11.32 6.30 -4.03
N LEU A 3 -11.02 6.19 -2.73
CA LEU A 3 -10.20 5.13 -2.15
C LEU A 3 -11.10 4.15 -1.41
N THR A 4 -11.01 2.86 -1.76
CA THR A 4 -11.73 1.77 -1.10
C THR A 4 -10.73 0.78 -0.50
N LYS A 5 -10.92 0.38 0.75
CA LYS A 5 -10.05 -0.61 1.40
C LYS A 5 -10.59 -2.02 1.20
N HIS A 6 -9.75 -2.94 0.72
CA HIS A 6 -10.12 -4.33 0.45
C HIS A 6 -9.35 -5.30 1.36
N GLY A 7 -9.51 -5.14 2.68
CA GLY A 7 -8.91 -6.04 3.67
C GLY A 7 -7.69 -5.44 4.34
N HIS A 8 -6.53 -6.09 4.20
CA HIS A 8 -5.33 -5.80 4.98
C HIS A 8 -4.52 -4.62 4.42
N ALA A 9 -3.67 -4.88 3.42
CA ALA A 9 -2.91 -3.86 2.69
C ALA A 9 -3.61 -3.40 1.40
N CYS A 10 -4.52 -4.21 0.86
CA CYS A 10 -5.11 -3.90 -0.43
C CYS A 10 -6.03 -2.68 -0.40
N VAL A 11 -5.78 -1.75 -1.32
CA VAL A 11 -6.68 -0.63 -1.61
C VAL A 11 -6.96 -0.54 -3.11
N VAL A 12 -8.12 0.01 -3.44
CA VAL A 12 -8.52 0.34 -4.81
C VAL A 12 -8.72 1.83 -4.91
N LEU A 13 -8.07 2.43 -5.90
CA LEU A 13 -8.27 3.82 -6.29
C LEU A 13 -9.13 3.85 -7.57
N SER A 14 -10.19 4.65 -7.55
CA SER A 14 -11.10 4.78 -8.68
C SER A 14 -11.45 6.24 -8.97
N ASP A 15 -11.61 6.56 -10.26
CA ASP A 15 -12.07 7.86 -10.72
C ASP A 15 -12.70 7.75 -12.11
N GLY A 16 -14.04 7.84 -12.17
CA GLY A 16 -14.81 7.49 -13.37
C GLY A 16 -14.58 6.01 -13.73
N ASP A 17 -14.16 5.76 -14.96
CA ASP A 17 -13.84 4.41 -15.45
C ASP A 17 -12.41 3.96 -15.08
N ARG A 18 -11.58 4.83 -14.50
CA ARG A 18 -10.22 4.48 -14.07
C ARG A 18 -10.27 3.67 -12.79
N ARG A 19 -9.53 2.56 -12.73
CA ARG A 19 -9.44 1.69 -11.55
C ARG A 19 -8.05 1.07 -11.42
N LEU A 20 -7.40 1.34 -10.28
CA LEU A 20 -6.04 0.94 -9.94
C LEU A 20 -6.06 0.19 -8.59
N VAL A 21 -5.42 -0.97 -8.53
CA VAL A 21 -5.35 -1.79 -7.32
C VAL A 21 -3.92 -1.74 -6.77
N VAL A 22 -3.77 -1.59 -5.46
CA VAL A 22 -2.47 -1.66 -4.77
C VAL A 22 -2.47 -2.84 -3.80
N ASP A 23 -1.36 -3.59 -3.75
CA ASP A 23 -1.06 -4.68 -2.80
C ASP A 23 -2.15 -5.71 -2.57
N PRO A 24 -2.65 -6.38 -3.63
CA PRO A 24 -3.72 -7.33 -3.48
C PRO A 24 -3.23 -8.73 -3.08
N GLY A 25 -2.71 -8.86 -1.86
CA GLY A 25 -2.22 -10.13 -1.32
C GLY A 25 -3.30 -11.04 -0.72
N ALA A 26 -2.87 -11.95 0.15
CA ALA A 26 -3.66 -13.08 0.67
C ALA A 26 -4.92 -12.69 1.45
N PHE A 27 -4.94 -11.49 2.05
CA PHE A 27 -6.08 -11.00 2.84
C PHE A 27 -6.99 -10.06 2.05
N THR A 28 -6.93 -10.15 0.72
CA THR A 28 -7.69 -9.32 -0.21
C THR A 28 -8.96 -10.04 -0.67
N ALA A 29 -10.09 -9.33 -0.65
CA ALA A 29 -11.36 -9.82 -1.19
C ALA A 29 -11.22 -10.26 -2.66
N ASP A 30 -11.97 -11.29 -3.07
CA ASP A 30 -11.86 -11.89 -4.40
C ASP A 30 -12.18 -10.89 -5.53
N ASP A 31 -13.16 -10.02 -5.30
CA ASP A 31 -13.68 -9.04 -6.24
C ASP A 31 -12.89 -7.73 -6.31
N ALA A 32 -11.85 -7.55 -5.48
CA ALA A 32 -11.10 -6.29 -5.38
C ALA A 32 -10.47 -5.85 -6.72
N TRP A 33 -10.34 -6.73 -7.70
CA TRP A 33 -9.61 -6.52 -8.95
C TRP A 33 -10.55 -6.33 -10.14
N HIS A 34 -11.86 -6.54 -9.98
CA HIS A 34 -12.83 -6.45 -11.07
C HIS A 34 -12.79 -5.08 -11.76
N GLY A 35 -12.51 -5.07 -13.06
CA GLY A 35 -12.42 -3.85 -13.87
C GLY A 35 -11.17 -3.00 -13.65
N ALA A 36 -10.18 -3.48 -12.87
CA ALA A 36 -8.88 -2.82 -12.79
C ALA A 36 -8.04 -3.17 -14.04
N SER A 37 -7.40 -2.17 -14.63
CA SER A 37 -6.45 -2.35 -15.73
C SER A 37 -4.99 -2.23 -15.29
N ALA A 38 -4.75 -1.88 -14.01
CA ALA A 38 -3.41 -1.78 -13.45
C ALA A 38 -3.33 -2.26 -12.00
N LEU A 39 -2.22 -2.92 -11.68
CA LEU A 39 -1.86 -3.36 -10.34
C LEU A 39 -0.52 -2.75 -9.93
N LEU A 40 -0.45 -2.23 -8.72
CA LEU A 40 0.80 -1.83 -8.08
C LEU A 40 1.11 -2.81 -6.95
N VAL A 41 2.33 -3.32 -6.90
CA VAL A 41 2.77 -4.24 -5.83
C VAL A 41 4.04 -3.69 -5.20
N THR A 42 3.97 -3.41 -3.90
CA THR A 42 5.06 -2.79 -3.14
C THR A 42 6.21 -3.77 -2.89
N HIS A 43 5.89 -5.01 -2.51
CA HIS A 43 6.86 -6.06 -2.22
C HIS A 43 6.27 -7.47 -2.26
N GLN A 44 7.14 -8.47 -2.05
CA GLN A 44 6.87 -9.88 -2.33
C GLN A 44 6.19 -10.68 -1.20
N HIS A 45 5.84 -10.06 -0.06
CA HIS A 45 5.23 -10.84 1.02
C HIS A 45 3.80 -11.27 0.67
N PRO A 46 3.33 -12.44 1.17
CA PRO A 46 2.06 -13.02 0.76
C PRO A 46 0.83 -12.13 0.99
N ASP A 47 0.86 -11.29 2.01
CA ASP A 47 -0.21 -10.36 2.39
C ASP A 47 -0.28 -9.10 1.51
N HIS A 48 0.73 -8.86 0.66
CA HIS A 48 0.75 -7.82 -0.38
C HIS A 48 0.70 -8.41 -1.80
N PHE A 49 1.19 -9.63 -1.98
CA PHE A 49 1.36 -10.25 -3.30
C PHE A 49 1.14 -11.76 -3.27
N LEU A 50 0.26 -12.24 -4.15
CA LEU A 50 0.08 -13.66 -4.44
C LEU A 50 0.46 -13.96 -5.89
N PRO A 51 1.63 -14.58 -6.16
CA PRO A 51 2.13 -14.78 -7.52
C PRO A 51 1.14 -15.49 -8.44
N ASP A 52 0.51 -16.56 -7.96
CA ASP A 52 -0.41 -17.36 -8.77
C ASP A 52 -1.70 -16.61 -9.10
N ARG A 53 -2.19 -15.78 -8.17
CA ARG A 53 -3.38 -14.94 -8.37
C ARG A 53 -3.09 -13.84 -9.39
N VAL A 54 -1.93 -13.19 -9.30
CA VAL A 54 -1.51 -12.15 -10.27
C VAL A 54 -1.29 -12.76 -11.65
N ARG A 55 -0.66 -13.94 -11.76
CA ARG A 55 -0.52 -14.65 -13.03
C ARG A 55 -1.87 -14.99 -13.65
N ALA A 56 -2.78 -15.56 -12.88
CA ALA A 56 -4.11 -15.89 -13.38
C ALA A 56 -4.87 -14.64 -13.87
N ALA A 57 -4.73 -13.51 -13.16
CA ALA A 57 -5.31 -12.24 -13.59
C ALA A 57 -4.69 -11.73 -14.90
N LEU A 58 -3.36 -11.80 -15.04
CA LEU A 58 -2.65 -11.46 -16.27
C LEU A 58 -3.04 -12.39 -17.43
N ASP A 59 -3.27 -13.68 -17.19
CA ASP A 59 -3.70 -14.62 -18.24
C ASP A 59 -5.15 -14.36 -18.67
N ALA A 60 -6.00 -13.93 -17.75
CA ALA A 60 -7.41 -13.63 -18.01
C ALA A 60 -7.62 -12.28 -18.74
N ASP A 61 -6.75 -11.30 -18.49
CA ASP A 61 -6.86 -9.97 -19.10
C ASP A 61 -5.53 -9.54 -19.77
N PRO A 62 -5.46 -9.57 -21.11
CA PRO A 62 -4.29 -9.10 -21.86
C PRO A 62 -3.98 -7.61 -21.69
N ALA A 63 -4.95 -6.80 -21.26
CA ALA A 63 -4.78 -5.36 -21.03
C ALA A 63 -4.32 -5.02 -19.61
N LEU A 64 -4.32 -6.00 -18.69
CA LEU A 64 -3.85 -5.80 -17.32
C LEU A 64 -2.33 -5.62 -17.29
N GLU A 65 -1.89 -4.58 -16.61
CA GLU A 65 -0.47 -4.26 -16.40
C GLU A 65 -0.11 -4.25 -14.91
N VAL A 66 1.15 -4.57 -14.58
CA VAL A 66 1.67 -4.65 -13.21
C VAL A 66 2.92 -3.78 -13.09
N TRP A 67 2.97 -2.91 -12.08
CA TRP A 67 4.15 -2.15 -11.71
C TRP A 67 4.64 -2.59 -10.34
N THR A 68 5.91 -2.93 -10.25
CA THR A 68 6.47 -3.51 -9.03
C THR A 68 8.00 -3.40 -8.99
N ASN A 69 8.61 -3.80 -7.87
CA ASN A 69 10.07 -3.84 -7.75
C ASN A 69 10.66 -5.09 -8.43
N SER A 70 11.99 -5.13 -8.59
CA SER A 70 12.67 -6.21 -9.30
C SER A 70 12.42 -7.61 -8.70
N ALA A 71 12.34 -7.72 -7.38
CA ALA A 71 12.19 -9.02 -6.71
C ALA A 71 10.80 -9.64 -6.92
N VAL A 72 9.76 -8.82 -7.02
CA VAL A 72 8.41 -9.28 -7.40
C VAL A 72 8.35 -9.57 -8.89
N ALA A 73 8.94 -8.73 -9.73
CA ALA A 73 8.96 -8.94 -11.18
C ALA A 73 9.66 -10.25 -11.57
N GLU A 74 10.73 -10.63 -10.87
CA GLU A 74 11.39 -11.93 -11.01
C GLU A 74 10.42 -13.10 -10.74
N GLN A 75 9.56 -12.96 -9.73
CA GLN A 75 8.53 -13.93 -9.43
C GLN A 75 7.37 -13.94 -10.42
N LEU A 76 7.31 -13.01 -11.38
CA LEU A 76 6.35 -12.96 -12.49
C LEU A 76 7.03 -13.18 -13.86
N ALA A 77 8.27 -13.68 -13.86
CA ALA A 77 8.98 -14.00 -15.09
C ALA A 77 8.12 -14.85 -16.03
N GLY A 78 8.12 -14.50 -17.32
CA GLY A 78 7.29 -15.12 -18.35
C GLY A 78 5.96 -14.39 -18.64
N ALA A 79 5.52 -13.45 -17.80
CA ALA A 79 4.31 -12.66 -18.04
C ALA A 79 4.39 -11.67 -19.22
N GLY A 80 5.59 -11.47 -19.78
CA GLY A 80 5.85 -10.61 -20.92
C GLY A 80 6.01 -9.13 -20.56
N PRO A 81 5.81 -8.21 -21.53
CA PRO A 81 6.11 -6.78 -21.35
C PRO A 81 5.12 -6.02 -20.45
N ARG A 82 4.16 -6.73 -19.83
CA ARG A 82 3.10 -6.17 -18.98
C ARG A 82 3.52 -6.03 -17.51
N VAL A 83 4.71 -6.55 -17.16
CA VAL A 83 5.30 -6.39 -15.83
C VAL A 83 6.43 -5.38 -15.91
N HIS A 84 6.23 -4.25 -15.27
CA HIS A 84 7.10 -3.09 -15.29
C HIS A 84 7.89 -3.01 -13.97
N VAL A 85 9.22 -3.03 -14.08
CA VAL A 85 10.09 -2.84 -12.91
C VAL A 85 10.25 -1.35 -12.66
N VAL A 86 9.97 -0.93 -11.43
CA VAL A 86 10.12 0.46 -10.96
C VAL A 86 10.89 0.53 -9.64
N GLY A 87 11.51 1.68 -9.38
CA GLY A 87 12.29 1.98 -8.19
C GLY A 87 12.16 3.44 -7.74
N ALA A 88 12.77 3.77 -6.61
CA ALA A 88 12.70 5.11 -6.04
C ALA A 88 13.11 6.21 -7.05
N GLY A 89 12.28 7.24 -7.19
CA GLY A 89 12.48 8.35 -8.11
C GLY A 89 11.80 8.18 -9.47
N ASP A 90 11.32 6.97 -9.81
CA ASP A 90 10.56 6.76 -11.04
C ASP A 90 9.18 7.42 -10.97
N ALA A 91 8.70 7.82 -12.15
CA ALA A 91 7.36 8.34 -12.36
C ALA A 91 6.73 7.71 -13.60
N PHE A 92 5.46 7.33 -13.53
CA PHE A 92 4.74 6.67 -14.62
C PHE A 92 3.24 6.91 -14.53
N THR A 93 2.51 6.42 -15.54
CA THR A 93 1.05 6.39 -15.56
C THR A 93 0.56 4.95 -15.56
N ALA A 94 -0.39 4.63 -14.68
CA ALA A 94 -1.01 3.30 -14.58
C ALA A 94 -2.52 3.44 -14.46
N ALA A 95 -3.28 2.74 -15.30
CA ALA A 95 -4.75 2.93 -15.44
C ALA A 95 -5.19 4.41 -15.59
N GLY A 96 -4.32 5.24 -16.18
CA GLY A 96 -4.54 6.68 -16.32
C GLY A 96 -4.25 7.52 -15.06
N PHE A 97 -3.77 6.94 -13.96
CA PHE A 97 -3.32 7.66 -12.77
C PHE A 97 -1.84 8.01 -12.85
N GLY A 98 -1.46 9.23 -12.46
CA GLY A 98 -0.05 9.59 -12.25
C GLY A 98 0.50 8.93 -10.98
N VAL A 99 1.67 8.29 -11.05
CA VAL A 99 2.30 7.58 -9.92
C VAL A 99 3.78 7.96 -9.82
N THR A 100 4.24 8.25 -8.60
CA THR A 100 5.67 8.38 -8.28
C THR A 100 6.09 7.35 -7.25
N VAL A 101 7.33 6.88 -7.33
CA VAL A 101 7.84 5.77 -6.53
C VAL A 101 8.85 6.25 -5.50
N HIS A 102 8.70 5.79 -4.27
CA HIS A 102 9.51 6.23 -3.13
C HIS A 102 10.02 5.04 -2.31
N GLY A 103 11.24 5.14 -1.81
CA GLY A 103 11.83 4.09 -0.96
C GLY A 103 12.27 2.84 -1.72
N GLU A 104 13.03 2.00 -1.04
CA GLU A 104 13.73 0.86 -1.66
C GLU A 104 13.69 -0.41 -0.79
N TRP A 105 13.36 -0.26 0.50
CA TRP A 105 13.50 -1.30 1.49
C TRP A 105 12.34 -1.34 2.47
N HIS A 106 11.92 -2.56 2.77
CA HIS A 106 10.96 -2.87 3.83
C HIS A 106 11.53 -2.46 5.20
N ALA A 107 10.70 -2.22 6.20
CA ALA A 107 11.13 -2.08 7.59
C ALA A 107 11.92 -3.32 8.05
N VAL A 108 12.83 -3.17 9.02
CA VAL A 108 13.60 -4.34 9.48
C VAL A 108 12.69 -5.22 10.35
N ILE A 109 12.44 -6.46 9.91
CA ILE A 109 11.70 -7.45 10.72
C ILE A 109 12.55 -7.94 11.87
N HIS A 110 13.76 -8.42 11.57
CA HIS A 110 14.73 -8.87 12.55
C HIS A 110 16.15 -8.77 11.94
N PRO A 111 17.20 -8.43 12.70
CA PRO A 111 18.57 -8.34 12.19
C PRO A 111 19.11 -9.63 11.54
N ASP A 112 18.62 -10.79 11.97
CA ASP A 112 19.03 -12.10 11.44
C ASP A 112 18.29 -12.52 10.16
N LEU A 113 17.31 -11.72 9.70
CA LEU A 113 16.57 -12.00 8.48
C LEU A 113 17.05 -11.07 7.34
N PRO A 114 17.21 -11.58 6.11
CA PRO A 114 17.49 -10.73 4.96
C PRO A 114 16.42 -9.65 4.79
N ARG A 115 16.84 -8.43 4.50
CA ARG A 115 15.93 -7.32 4.23
C ARG A 115 15.28 -7.47 2.86
N VAL A 116 13.98 -7.20 2.78
CA VAL A 116 13.18 -7.36 1.57
C VAL A 116 13.08 -6.03 0.81
N ARG A 117 13.09 -6.09 -0.52
CA ARG A 117 12.84 -4.93 -1.38
C ARG A 117 11.40 -4.46 -1.21
N ASN A 118 11.22 -3.16 -1.00
CA ASN A 118 9.89 -2.53 -0.91
C ASN A 118 9.96 -1.17 -1.58
N VAL A 119 8.99 -0.90 -2.44
CA VAL A 119 8.75 0.44 -2.97
C VAL A 119 7.39 0.94 -2.47
N GLY A 120 7.26 2.25 -2.27
CA GLY A 120 6.00 2.92 -1.97
C GLY A 120 5.51 3.71 -3.18
N PHE A 121 4.19 3.87 -3.31
CA PHE A 121 3.55 4.55 -4.43
C PHE A 121 2.79 5.79 -3.94
N LEU A 122 3.13 6.96 -4.47
CA LEU A 122 2.34 8.18 -4.32
C LEU A 122 1.52 8.39 -5.60
N VAL A 123 0.21 8.22 -5.48
CA VAL A 123 -0.74 8.28 -6.59
C VAL A 123 -1.44 9.64 -6.61
N GLU A 124 -1.45 10.27 -7.78
CA GLU A 124 -2.06 11.60 -8.04
C GLU A 124 -1.61 12.68 -7.06
N GLU A 125 -0.37 12.57 -6.52
CA GLU A 125 0.16 13.44 -5.46
C GLU A 125 -0.76 13.54 -4.21
N ARG A 126 -1.63 12.54 -4.02
CA ARG A 126 -2.73 12.54 -3.04
C ARG A 126 -2.66 11.41 -2.03
N VAL A 127 -2.43 10.18 -2.51
CA VAL A 127 -2.46 8.98 -1.68
C VAL A 127 -1.09 8.31 -1.73
N PHE A 128 -0.43 8.22 -0.58
CA PHE A 128 0.83 7.50 -0.45
C PHE A 128 0.62 6.15 0.21
N HIS A 129 0.90 5.06 -0.51
CA HIS A 129 0.97 3.70 -0.01
C HIS A 129 2.45 3.29 0.17
N PRO A 130 3.01 3.28 1.40
CA PRO A 130 4.42 3.00 1.61
C PRO A 130 4.77 1.51 1.52
N GLY A 131 3.77 0.63 1.47
CA GLY A 131 3.96 -0.80 1.71
C GLY A 131 4.34 -1.02 3.17
N ASP A 132 5.22 -1.99 3.42
CA ASP A 132 5.69 -2.30 4.76
C ASP A 132 7.00 -1.56 5.07
N ALA A 133 6.93 -0.23 4.99
CA ALA A 133 8.05 0.63 5.25
C ALA A 133 7.60 1.94 5.91
N LEU A 134 8.53 2.56 6.65
CA LEU A 134 8.38 3.92 7.18
C LEU A 134 9.11 4.91 6.25
N THR A 135 8.85 4.81 4.94
CA THR A 135 9.49 5.64 3.91
C THR A 135 8.90 7.04 3.94
N VAL A 136 9.72 8.08 4.10
CA VAL A 136 9.27 9.47 3.99
C VAL A 136 9.47 9.95 2.55
N PRO A 137 8.39 10.20 1.77
CA PRO A 137 8.52 10.68 0.41
C PRO A 137 8.98 12.14 0.40
N GLN A 138 9.77 12.53 -0.60
CA GLN A 138 10.19 13.94 -0.80
C GLN A 138 9.10 14.75 -1.52
N ALA A 139 7.84 14.60 -1.08
CA ALA A 139 6.66 15.24 -1.64
C ALA A 139 5.61 15.48 -0.55
N ALA A 140 4.67 16.38 -0.80
CA ALA A 140 3.51 16.53 0.07
C ALA A 140 2.64 15.26 0.02
N VAL A 141 2.09 14.87 1.17
CA VAL A 141 1.25 13.67 1.29
C VAL A 141 -0.10 14.07 1.90
N PRO A 142 -1.14 14.32 1.08
CA PRO A 142 -2.47 14.59 1.63
C PRO A 142 -3.01 13.41 2.44
N THR A 143 -2.93 12.19 1.91
CA THR A 143 -3.37 10.96 2.58
C THR A 143 -2.24 9.93 2.65
N LEU A 144 -1.82 9.59 3.86
CA LEU A 144 -0.92 8.47 4.11
C LEU A 144 -1.72 7.19 4.39
N LEU A 145 -1.40 6.10 3.70
CA LEU A 145 -1.86 4.76 4.09
C LEU A 145 -0.86 4.18 5.07
N LEU A 146 -1.21 4.21 6.36
CA LEU A 146 -0.30 3.87 7.44
C LEU A 146 -0.36 2.36 7.72
N PRO A 147 0.74 1.60 7.57
CA PRO A 147 0.82 0.21 8.01
C PRO A 147 0.77 0.14 9.54
N ALA A 148 -0.43 -0.04 10.07
CA ALA A 148 -0.74 0.21 11.48
C ALA A 148 -0.22 -0.85 12.44
N HIS A 149 0.02 -2.08 11.96
CA HIS A 149 0.48 -3.17 12.81
C HIS A 149 1.12 -4.32 12.03
N ALA A 150 2.37 -4.65 12.33
CA ALA A 150 3.04 -5.83 11.80
C ALA A 150 4.04 -6.37 12.83
N PRO A 151 4.58 -7.59 12.67
CA PRO A 151 5.62 -8.11 13.57
C PRO A 151 6.85 -7.21 13.71
N TRP A 152 7.13 -6.39 12.69
CA TRP A 152 8.25 -5.46 12.63
C TRP A 152 7.95 -4.07 13.23
N SER A 153 6.68 -3.78 13.51
CA SER A 153 6.22 -2.42 13.84
C SER A 153 6.10 -2.19 15.35
N LYS A 154 6.44 -0.98 15.80
CA LYS A 154 6.11 -0.47 17.13
C LYS A 154 5.27 0.80 16.98
N THR A 155 4.18 0.90 17.73
CA THR A 155 3.28 2.08 17.66
C THR A 155 4.00 3.40 17.94
N GLY A 156 5.04 3.40 18.78
CA GLY A 156 5.88 4.59 19.00
C GLY A 156 6.58 5.07 17.72
N GLU A 157 7.13 4.16 16.92
CA GLU A 157 7.78 4.47 15.65
C GLU A 157 6.76 4.96 14.61
N LEU A 158 5.52 4.45 14.65
CA LEU A 158 4.43 4.94 13.79
C LEU A 158 4.03 6.38 14.14
N ILE A 159 4.02 6.75 15.42
CA ILE A 159 3.76 8.13 15.86
C ILE A 159 4.85 9.06 15.33
N ASP A 160 6.11 8.66 15.42
CA ASP A 160 7.23 9.45 14.91
C ASP A 160 7.18 9.56 13.37
N TYR A 161 6.86 8.46 12.70
CA TYR A 161 6.67 8.44 11.24
C TYR A 161 5.56 9.39 10.78
N LEU A 162 4.40 9.42 11.46
CA LEU A 162 3.33 10.37 11.16
C LEU A 162 3.78 11.83 11.26
N ARG A 163 4.59 12.16 12.27
CA ARG A 163 5.15 13.50 12.47
C ARG A 163 6.19 13.87 11.42
N GLU A 164 6.93 12.89 10.93
CA GLU A 164 7.97 13.09 9.91
C GLU A 164 7.35 13.30 8.52
N VAL A 165 6.37 12.47 8.14
CA VAL A 165 5.65 12.59 6.86
C VAL A 165 4.80 13.86 6.80
N ARG A 166 4.23 14.28 7.93
CA ARG A 166 3.34 15.46 8.02
C ARG A 166 2.16 15.39 7.05
N ALA A 167 1.55 14.20 6.94
CA ALA A 167 0.38 14.03 6.11
C ALA A 167 -0.82 14.82 6.65
N GLU A 168 -1.73 15.26 5.77
CA GLU A 168 -2.97 15.94 6.21
C GLU A 168 -3.90 14.98 6.96
N ARG A 169 -3.88 13.69 6.58
CA ARG A 169 -4.53 12.59 7.29
C ARG A 169 -3.82 11.25 7.07
N ALA A 170 -4.09 10.30 7.95
CA ALA A 170 -3.63 8.93 7.83
C ALA A 170 -4.81 7.94 7.88
N LEU A 171 -4.82 6.97 6.96
CA LEU A 171 -5.78 5.87 6.94
C LEU A 171 -5.06 4.55 7.23
N ALA A 172 -5.62 3.76 8.12
CA ALA A 172 -5.02 2.49 8.51
C ALA A 172 -5.09 1.43 7.40
N VAL A 173 -3.93 0.90 7.04
CA VAL A 173 -3.76 -0.40 6.38
C VAL A 173 -2.99 -1.33 7.31
N HIS A 174 -2.83 -2.60 6.93
CA HIS A 174 -2.07 -3.59 7.71
C HIS A 174 -2.62 -3.79 9.15
N ASP A 175 -3.93 -3.67 9.32
CA ASP A 175 -4.64 -3.76 10.60
C ASP A 175 -5.47 -5.04 10.75
N GLY A 176 -5.61 -5.83 9.68
CA GLY A 176 -6.42 -7.06 9.65
C GLY A 176 -5.98 -8.19 10.59
N LEU A 177 -4.80 -8.08 11.21
CA LEU A 177 -4.32 -9.04 12.22
C LEU A 177 -4.72 -8.65 13.66
N LEU A 178 -5.30 -7.46 13.85
CA LEU A 178 -5.74 -6.98 15.15
C LEU A 178 -7.20 -7.35 15.41
N ASN A 179 -7.50 -7.76 16.64
CA ASN A 179 -8.88 -7.79 17.13
C ASN A 179 -9.34 -6.37 17.54
N ASP A 180 -10.61 -6.23 17.91
CA ASP A 180 -11.21 -4.94 18.28
C ASP A 180 -10.45 -4.21 19.41
N THR A 181 -9.95 -4.96 20.39
CA THR A 181 -9.14 -4.40 21.49
C THR A 181 -7.84 -3.79 20.96
N GLY A 182 -7.12 -4.52 20.10
CA GLY A 182 -5.88 -4.05 19.48
C GLY A 182 -6.11 -2.85 18.57
N LEU A 183 -7.17 -2.89 17.75
CA LEU A 183 -7.59 -1.77 16.91
C LEU A 183 -7.88 -0.52 17.74
N GLY A 184 -8.63 -0.66 18.84
CA GLY A 184 -8.97 0.46 19.72
C GLY A 184 -7.76 1.08 20.43
N LEU A 185 -6.78 0.25 20.82
CA LEU A 185 -5.53 0.71 21.41
C LEU A 185 -4.69 1.50 20.39
N VAL A 186 -4.43 0.91 19.22
CA VAL A 186 -3.61 1.52 18.16
C VAL A 186 -4.26 2.82 17.68
N ALA A 187 -5.57 2.83 17.43
CA ALA A 187 -6.30 4.04 17.03
C ALA A 187 -6.26 5.13 18.11
N GLY A 188 -6.32 4.76 19.40
CA GLY A 188 -6.17 5.71 20.49
C GLY A 188 -4.80 6.38 20.53
N LEU A 189 -3.73 5.61 20.32
CA LEU A 189 -2.35 6.09 20.36
C LEU A 189 -1.95 6.89 19.12
N LEU A 190 -2.50 6.57 17.96
CA LEU A 190 -2.21 7.26 16.70
C LEU A 190 -3.12 8.48 16.46
N GLY A 191 -4.33 8.47 17.03
CA GLY A 191 -5.31 9.54 16.90
C GLY A 191 -5.21 10.59 18.01
N GLU A 192 -6.33 11.26 18.29
CA GLU A 192 -6.39 12.45 19.16
C GLU A 192 -5.96 12.22 20.62
N ARG A 193 -6.00 10.98 21.10
CA ARG A 193 -5.56 10.62 22.46
C ARG A 193 -4.07 10.27 22.53
N GLY A 194 -3.38 10.30 21.38
CA GLY A 194 -1.96 10.01 21.25
C GLY A 194 -1.07 11.11 21.81
N PRO A 195 0.24 10.82 22.00
CA PRO A 195 1.20 11.83 22.41
C PRO A 195 1.51 12.82 21.28
N GLY A 196 1.60 14.12 21.61
CA GLY A 196 1.98 15.18 20.68
C GLY A 196 0.82 15.73 19.85
N GLN A 197 1.12 16.44 18.74
CA GLN A 197 0.10 16.94 17.82
C GLN A 197 -0.32 15.81 16.87
N PRO A 198 -1.57 15.34 16.94
CA PRO A 198 -2.00 14.17 16.18
C PRO A 198 -2.21 14.54 14.71
N VAL A 199 -1.76 13.67 13.81
CA VAL A 199 -2.26 13.64 12.43
C VAL A 199 -3.66 13.01 12.49
N PRO A 200 -4.69 13.58 11.84
CA PRO A 200 -6.00 12.96 11.76
C PRO A 200 -5.90 11.50 11.29
N TYR A 201 -6.17 10.56 12.19
CA TYR A 201 -6.08 9.14 11.93
C TYR A 201 -7.48 8.53 11.87
N ALA A 202 -7.73 7.73 10.84
CA ALA A 202 -8.96 6.97 10.72
C ALA A 202 -8.70 5.55 10.22
N ARG A 203 -9.68 4.68 10.44
CA ARG A 203 -9.71 3.32 9.93
C ARG A 203 -10.92 3.19 9.02
N LEU A 204 -10.70 2.60 7.84
CA LEU A 204 -11.76 2.04 7.01
C LEU A 204 -11.91 0.56 7.36
N ALA A 205 -13.13 0.08 7.52
CA ALA A 205 -13.42 -1.34 7.47
C ALA A 205 -13.25 -1.87 6.03
N PRO A 206 -12.96 -3.16 5.83
CA PRO A 206 -12.96 -3.75 4.50
C PRO A 206 -14.29 -3.49 3.76
N GLY A 207 -14.20 -2.95 2.55
CA GLY A 207 -15.33 -2.54 1.72
C GLY A 207 -15.73 -1.06 1.87
N GLU A 208 -15.23 -0.36 2.89
CA GLU A 208 -15.51 1.08 3.06
C GLU A 208 -14.64 1.94 2.15
N SER A 209 -15.21 3.09 1.77
CA SER A 209 -14.63 4.04 0.84
C SER A 209 -14.60 5.46 1.40
N VAL A 210 -13.65 6.26 0.90
CA VAL A 210 -13.54 7.69 1.21
C VAL A 210 -13.04 8.46 -0.01
N GLU A 211 -13.40 9.74 -0.11
CA GLU A 211 -12.79 10.65 -1.09
C GLU A 211 -11.33 10.97 -0.72
N ALA A 212 -10.46 10.95 -1.73
CA ALA A 212 -9.03 11.26 -1.69
C ALA A 212 -8.63 12.19 -2.85
#